data_AF-A0A2E0EK97-F1
#
_entry.id   AF-A0A2E0EK97-F1
#
_cell.length_a   1.000
_cell.length_b   1.000
_cell.length_c   1.000
_cell.angle_alpha   90.00
_cell.angle_beta   90.00
_cell.angle_gamma   90.00
#
_symmetry.space_group_name_H-M   'P 1'
#
loop_
_entity.id
_entity.type
_entity.pdbx_description
1 polymer ?
#
loop_
_entity_poly.entity_id
_entity_poly.type
_entity_poly.pdbx_seq_one_letter_code
_entity_poly.pdbx_strand_id
1 'polypeptide(L)'
;MSNFDINDGVVSIQLGQETIELEATPGAALNLSRLYGGLTAIMSKLHAMDAEAYINVVRYGANVSASEVEDLQLKVFSAGFIDLMQPCIQFISMLQNGGKLPGKVEKAENKPKKTMKKVSR
;
A
#
# COMPACT_ATOMS: atom_id res chain seq x y z
N MET A 1 -10.26 10.68 15.96
CA MET A 1 -8.82 10.54 15.63
C MET A 1 -8.64 9.11 15.17
N SER A 2 -8.40 8.91 13.89
CA SER A 2 -8.28 7.58 13.29
C SER A 2 -6.87 7.03 13.60
N ASN A 3 -6.80 5.86 14.24
CA ASN A 3 -5.56 5.20 14.63
C ASN A 3 -5.10 4.27 13.49
N PHE A 4 -4.06 4.66 12.75
CA PHE A 4 -3.37 3.78 11.82
C PHE A 4 -1.87 3.80 12.13
N ASP A 5 -1.29 2.62 12.34
CA ASP A 5 0.15 2.42 12.48
C ASP A 5 0.78 2.15 11.12
N ILE A 6 1.90 2.83 10.85
CA ILE A 6 2.60 2.82 9.57
C ILE A 6 3.93 2.09 9.76
N ASN A 7 4.05 0.89 9.18
CA ASN A 7 5.31 0.13 9.12
C ASN A 7 5.81 0.09 7.66
N ASP A 8 7.08 -0.27 7.43
CA ASP A 8 7.74 -0.22 6.11
C ASP A 8 6.97 -1.01 5.03
N GLY A 9 6.07 -0.32 4.31
CA GLY A 9 5.25 -0.89 3.25
C GLY A 9 3.86 -1.38 3.66
N VAL A 10 3.43 -1.14 4.91
CA VAL A 10 2.11 -1.59 5.41
C VAL A 10 1.26 -0.40 5.85
N VAL A 11 -0.02 -0.42 5.48
CA VAL A 11 -1.05 0.53 5.95
C VAL A 11 -2.15 -0.26 6.65
N SER A 12 -2.37 -0.01 7.94
CA SER A 12 -3.53 -0.55 8.65
C SER A 12 -4.80 0.19 8.26
N ILE A 13 -5.92 -0.52 8.13
CA ILE A 13 -7.27 0.03 7.92
C ILE A 13 -8.27 -0.62 8.87
N GLN A 14 -9.37 0.08 9.17
CA GLN A 14 -10.45 -0.44 9.99
C GLN A 14 -11.63 -0.81 9.09
N LEU A 15 -12.03 -2.08 9.11
CA LEU A 15 -13.22 -2.58 8.42
C LEU A 15 -14.20 -3.13 9.47
N GLY A 16 -15.12 -2.28 9.92
CA GLY A 16 -16.02 -2.61 11.02
C GLY A 16 -15.25 -2.77 12.34
N GLN A 17 -15.24 -3.96 12.94
CA GLN A 17 -14.49 -4.26 14.16
C GLN A 17 -13.10 -4.86 13.90
N GLU A 18 -12.79 -5.17 12.64
CA GLU A 18 -11.51 -5.78 12.26
C GLU A 18 -10.51 -4.72 11.79
N THR A 19 -9.26 -4.84 12.24
CA THR A 19 -8.14 -4.11 11.66
C THR A 19 -7.45 -5.01 10.64
N ILE A 20 -7.30 -4.52 9.41
CA ILE A 20 -6.68 -5.24 8.30
C ILE A 20 -5.47 -4.45 7.80
N GLU A 21 -4.42 -5.16 7.42
CA GLU A 21 -3.20 -4.58 6.89
C GLU A 21 -3.18 -4.64 5.36
N LEU A 22 -2.86 -3.51 4.72
CA LEU A 22 -2.61 -3.41 3.30
C LEU A 22 -1.10 -3.39 3.06
N GLU A 23 -0.56 -4.44 2.45
CA GLU A 23 0.88 -4.58 2.17
C GLU A 23 1.20 -4.18 0.73
N ALA A 24 2.11 -3.21 0.58
CA ALA A 24 2.49 -2.60 -0.69
C ALA A 24 3.45 -3.50 -1.48
N THR A 25 2.94 -4.61 -2.00
CA THR A 25 3.72 -5.63 -2.71
C THR A 25 3.82 -5.38 -4.23
N PRO A 26 4.83 -5.95 -4.93
CA PRO A 26 4.87 -5.93 -6.39
C PRO A 26 3.64 -6.56 -7.06
N GLY A 27 3.07 -7.60 -6.43
CA GLY A 27 1.84 -8.25 -6.91
C GLY A 27 0.64 -7.31 -6.88
N ALA A 28 0.47 -6.56 -5.79
CA ALA A 28 -0.58 -5.55 -5.69
C ALA A 28 -0.40 -4.46 -6.76
N ALA A 29 0.81 -3.93 -6.93
CA ALA A 29 1.12 -2.92 -7.94
C ALA A 29 0.78 -3.39 -9.36
N LEU A 30 1.18 -4.61 -9.74
CA LEU A 30 0.95 -5.15 -11.08
C LEU A 30 -0.54 -5.40 -11.36
N ASN A 31 -1.26 -6.00 -10.41
CA ASN A 31 -2.68 -6.29 -10.58
C ASN A 31 -3.51 -5.01 -10.70
N LEU A 32 -3.30 -4.06 -9.78
CA LEU A 32 -3.98 -2.77 -9.78
C LEU A 32 -3.64 -1.95 -11.03
N SER A 33 -2.37 -1.91 -11.44
CA SER A 33 -1.95 -1.23 -12.67
C SER A 33 -2.65 -1.80 -13.91
N ARG A 34 -2.76 -3.14 -14.01
CA ARG A 34 -3.47 -3.80 -15.13
C ARG A 34 -4.95 -3.48 -15.18
N LEU A 35 -5.62 -3.45 -14.02
CA LEU A 35 -7.06 -3.18 -13.94
C LEU A 35 -7.43 -1.74 -14.35
N TYR A 36 -6.59 -0.77 -13.98
CA TYR A 36 -6.93 0.65 -14.14
C TYR A 36 -6.11 1.37 -15.22
N GLY A 37 -5.16 0.68 -15.88
CA GLY A 37 -4.27 1.30 -16.88
C GLY A 37 -3.15 2.14 -16.25
N GLY A 38 -2.74 1.81 -15.02
CA GLY A 38 -1.68 2.48 -14.27
C GLY A 38 -2.10 2.96 -12.88
N LEU A 39 -1.13 3.14 -11.99
CA LEU A 39 -1.39 3.53 -10.60
C LEU A 39 -1.94 4.96 -10.45
N THR A 40 -1.57 5.87 -11.37
CA THR A 40 -2.09 7.24 -11.38
C THR A 40 -3.60 7.28 -11.62
N ALA A 41 -4.13 6.38 -12.46
CA ALA A 41 -5.57 6.33 -12.74
C ALA A 41 -6.40 5.94 -11.51
N ILE A 42 -5.83 5.12 -10.63
CA ILE A 42 -6.47 4.68 -9.38
C ILE A 42 -6.67 5.86 -8.44
N MET A 43 -5.69 6.76 -8.34
CA MET A 43 -5.81 7.95 -7.49
C MET A 43 -7.04 8.79 -7.88
N SER A 44 -7.23 9.03 -9.19
CA SER A 44 -8.41 9.73 -9.70
C SER A 44 -9.71 9.01 -9.35
N LYS A 45 -9.71 7.67 -9.41
CA LYS A 45 -10.86 6.84 -9.06
C LYS A 45 -11.21 6.89 -7.58
N LEU A 46 -10.21 6.85 -6.69
CA LEU A 46 -10.41 6.99 -5.25
C LEU A 46 -10.99 8.37 -4.90
N HIS A 47 -10.49 9.45 -5.52
CA HIS A 47 -11.05 10.79 -5.36
C HIS A 47 -12.49 10.93 -5.88
N ALA A 48 -12.85 10.17 -6.92
CA ALA A 48 -14.20 10.10 -7.45
C ALA A 48 -15.14 9.19 -6.64
N MET A 49 -14.68 8.65 -5.50
CA MET A 49 -15.42 7.69 -4.67
C MET A 49 -15.91 6.45 -5.46
N ASP A 50 -15.11 5.99 -6.42
CA ASP A 50 -15.41 4.80 -7.21
C ASP A 50 -15.32 3.55 -6.31
N ALA A 51 -16.48 2.98 -5.96
CA ALA A 51 -16.58 1.88 -5.00
C ALA A 51 -15.72 0.67 -5.39
N GLU A 52 -15.69 0.32 -6.67
CA GLU A 52 -14.90 -0.79 -7.19
C GLU A 52 -13.39 -0.54 -7.01
N ALA A 53 -12.93 0.71 -7.17
CA ALA A 53 -11.56 1.08 -6.85
C ALA A 53 -11.21 0.86 -5.38
N TYR A 54 -12.07 1.25 -4.43
CA TYR A 54 -11.83 0.97 -3.02
C TYR A 54 -11.74 -0.53 -2.73
N ILE A 55 -12.70 -1.30 -3.25
CA ILE A 55 -12.74 -2.76 -3.08
C ILE A 55 -11.48 -3.41 -3.63
N ASN A 56 -11.07 -3.06 -4.86
CA ASN A 56 -9.89 -3.64 -5.49
C ASN A 56 -8.60 -3.23 -4.76
N VAL A 57 -8.47 -1.97 -4.32
CA VAL A 57 -7.31 -1.53 -3.53
C VAL A 57 -7.19 -2.34 -2.25
N VAL A 58 -8.28 -2.49 -1.50
CA VAL A 58 -8.28 -3.28 -0.26
C VAL A 58 -8.00 -4.75 -0.55
N ARG A 59 -8.64 -5.34 -1.56
CA ARG A 59 -8.45 -6.75 -1.94
C ARG A 59 -7.00 -7.07 -2.22
N TYR A 60 -6.35 -6.28 -3.08
CA TYR A 60 -4.97 -6.53 -3.48
C TYR A 60 -3.96 -6.13 -2.41
N GLY A 61 -4.27 -5.12 -1.58
CA GLY A 61 -3.43 -4.77 -0.44
C GLY A 61 -3.49 -5.79 0.68
N ALA A 62 -4.66 -6.34 0.99
CA ALA A 62 -4.86 -7.35 2.04
C ALA A 62 -4.61 -8.80 1.55
N ASN A 63 -4.17 -8.97 0.30
CA ASN A 63 -3.95 -10.27 -0.34
C ASN A 63 -5.16 -11.24 -0.22
N VAL A 64 -6.37 -10.68 -0.33
CA VAL A 64 -7.62 -11.44 -0.18
C VAL A 64 -7.90 -12.25 -1.45
N SER A 65 -8.25 -13.53 -1.26
CA SER A 65 -8.52 -14.44 -2.36
C SER A 65 -9.81 -14.08 -3.11
N ALA A 66 -9.98 -14.60 -4.33
CA ALA A 66 -11.19 -14.35 -5.11
C ALA A 66 -12.47 -14.88 -4.43
N SER A 67 -12.36 -15.96 -3.64
CA SER A 67 -13.48 -16.57 -2.91
C SER A 67 -14.01 -15.73 -1.75
N GLU A 68 -13.24 -14.73 -1.29
CA GLU A 68 -13.57 -13.90 -0.12
C GLU A 68 -14.01 -12.48 -0.53
N VAL A 69 -14.15 -12.23 -1.83
CA VAL A 69 -14.40 -10.88 -2.36
C VAL A 69 -15.79 -10.36 -1.98
N GLU A 70 -16.82 -11.22 -1.97
CA GLU A 70 -18.19 -10.78 -1.64
C GLU A 70 -18.28 -10.27 -0.19
N ASP A 71 -17.69 -11.00 0.76
CA ASP A 71 -17.62 -10.58 2.17
C ASP A 71 -16.79 -9.28 2.31
N LEU A 72 -15.70 -9.17 1.55
CA LEU A 72 -14.88 -7.96 1.54
C LEU A 72 -15.65 -6.74 1.05
N GLN A 73 -16.47 -6.88 0.00
CA GLN A 73 -17.30 -5.79 -0.53
C GLN A 73 -18.20 -5.20 0.54
N LEU A 74 -18.89 -6.06 1.31
CA LEU A 74 -19.76 -5.64 2.39
C LEU A 74 -18.98 -4.90 3.48
N LYS A 75 -17.80 -5.42 3.86
CA LYS A 75 -16.92 -4.83 4.87
C LYS A 75 -16.41 -3.45 4.44
N VAL A 76 -15.95 -3.31 3.20
CA VAL A 76 -15.46 -2.06 2.63
C VAL A 76 -16.57 -1.02 2.53
N PHE A 77 -17.77 -1.41 2.07
CA PHE A 77 -18.92 -0.51 2.02
C PHE A 77 -19.33 -0.04 3.42
N SER A 78 -19.40 -0.96 4.38
CA SER A 78 -19.80 -0.66 5.77
C SER A 78 -18.80 0.25 6.50
N ALA A 79 -17.51 0.16 6.14
CA ALA A 79 -16.47 1.04 6.71
C ALA A 79 -16.58 2.49 6.21
N GLY A 80 -17.18 2.71 5.04
CA GLY A 80 -17.36 4.03 4.45
C GLY A 80 -16.13 4.53 3.68
N PHE A 81 -16.35 4.99 2.44
CA PHE A 81 -15.25 5.41 1.56
C PHE A 81 -14.50 6.65 2.05
N ILE A 82 -15.17 7.54 2.79
CA ILE A 82 -14.54 8.74 3.36
C ILE A 82 -13.41 8.35 4.33
N ASP A 83 -13.68 7.38 5.20
CA ASP A 83 -12.71 6.93 6.21
C ASP A 83 -11.58 6.09 5.57
N LEU A 84 -11.88 5.41 4.47
CA LEU A 84 -10.89 4.63 3.71
C LEU A 84 -10.04 5.45 2.73
N MET A 85 -10.47 6.66 2.35
CA MET A 85 -9.82 7.45 1.30
C MET A 85 -8.35 7.72 1.61
N GLN A 86 -8.05 8.22 2.81
CA GLN A 86 -6.68 8.54 3.21
C GLN A 86 -5.76 7.31 3.18
N PRO A 87 -6.07 6.20 3.89
CA PRO A 87 -5.18 5.04 3.89
C PRO A 87 -5.06 4.39 2.50
N CYS A 88 -6.12 4.36 1.68
CA CYS A 88 -6.03 3.85 0.31
C CYS A 88 -5.11 4.70 -0.57
N ILE A 89 -5.19 6.04 -0.50
CA ILE A 89 -4.28 6.95 -1.21
C ILE A 89 -2.83 6.72 -0.76
N GLN A 90 -2.61 6.55 0.55
CA GLN A 90 -1.29 6.30 1.10
C GLN A 90 -0.69 4.98 0.60
N PHE A 91 -1.50 3.93 0.58
CA PHE A 91 -1.12 2.63 0.02
C PHE A 91 -0.73 2.75 -1.46
N ILE A 92 -1.53 3.45 -2.28
CA ILE A 92 -1.17 3.68 -3.70
C ILE A 92 0.11 4.49 -3.83
N SER A 93 0.33 5.48 -2.97
CA SER A 93 1.56 6.27 -2.94
C SER A 93 2.79 5.40 -2.59
N MET A 94 2.64 4.44 -1.68
CA MET A 94 3.70 3.46 -1.39
C MET A 94 3.99 2.58 -2.61
N LEU A 95 2.96 2.08 -3.31
CA LEU A 95 3.15 1.30 -4.53
C LEU A 95 3.89 2.10 -5.62
N GLN A 96 3.56 3.38 -5.78
CA GLN A 96 4.25 4.29 -6.70
C GLN A 96 5.72 4.51 -6.31
N ASN A 97 6.05 4.38 -5.03
CA ASN A 97 7.39 4.53 -4.48
C ASN A 97 8.08 3.18 -4.19
N GLY A 98 7.72 2.13 -4.94
CA GLY A 98 8.39 0.83 -4.85
C GLY A 98 8.14 0.08 -3.54
N GLY A 99 6.97 0.28 -2.93
CA GLY A 99 6.57 -0.36 -1.67
C GLY A 99 7.06 0.37 -0.41
N LYS A 100 7.64 1.57 -0.55
CA LYS A 100 8.17 2.35 0.58
C LYS A 100 7.37 3.63 0.79
N LEU A 101 7.39 4.17 2.01
CA LEU A 101 6.86 5.50 2.27
C LEU A 101 7.59 6.57 1.45
N PRO A 102 6.87 7.44 0.71
CA PRO A 102 7.49 8.58 0.05
C PRO A 102 8.12 9.51 1.09
N GLY A 103 9.33 9.99 0.82
CA GLY A 103 10.06 10.91 1.72
C GLY A 103 10.91 10.25 2.81
N LYS A 104 10.92 8.92 2.96
CA LYS A 104 11.98 8.23 3.72
C LYS A 104 13.26 8.20 2.89
N VAL A 105 14.16 9.15 3.13
CA VAL A 105 15.56 9.03 2.70
C VAL A 105 16.21 8.01 3.63
N GLU A 106 16.45 6.79 3.14
CA GLU A 106 17.33 5.84 3.83
C GLU A 106 18.68 6.55 4.01
N LYS A 107 19.03 6.90 5.26
CA LYS A 107 20.41 7.28 5.58
C LYS A 107 21.26 6.06 5.27
N ALA A 108 21.96 6.07 4.14
CA ALA A 108 22.95 5.07 3.81
C ALA A 108 23.99 5.03 4.94
N GLU A 109 23.95 4.01 5.79
CA GLU A 109 25.02 3.72 6.74
C GLU A 109 26.29 3.44 5.93
N ASN A 110 27.14 4.45 5.81
CA ASN A 110 28.42 4.36 5.15
C ASN A 110 29.36 3.52 6.04
N LYS A 111 29.27 2.19 5.95
CA LYS A 111 30.27 1.30 6.58
C LYS A 111 31.63 1.60 5.93
N PRO A 112 32.65 2.01 6.70
CA PRO A 112 33.94 2.35 6.13
C PRO A 112 34.53 1.11 5.45
N LYS A 113 34.83 1.24 4.15
CA LYS A 113 35.60 0.25 3.39
C LYS A 113 36.92 0.04 4.12
N LYS A 114 37.14 -1.15 4.67
CA LYS A 114 38.46 -1.57 5.19
C LYS A 114 39.48 -1.35 4.08
N THR A 115 40.37 -0.40 4.27
CA THR A 115 41.54 -0.16 3.43
C THR A 115 42.43 -1.39 3.53
N MET A 116 42.44 -2.22 2.48
CA MET A 116 43.48 -3.22 2.30
C MET A 116 44.81 -2.46 2.13
N LYS A 117 45.64 -2.46 3.17
CA LYS A 117 47.06 -2.13 3.03
C LYS A 117 47.69 -3.18 2.11
N LYS A 118 47.91 -2.80 0.85
CA LYS A 118 49.02 -3.39 0.07
C LYS A 118 50.31 -2.91 0.72
N VAL A 119 51.13 -3.81 1.22
CA VAL A 119 52.57 -3.56 1.28
C VAL A 119 53.27 -4.76 0.68
N SER A 120 53.85 -4.48 -0.47
CA SER A 120 54.73 -5.32 -1.27
C SER A 120 56.14 -5.29 -0.67
N ARG A 121 56.79 -6.45 -0.56
CA ARG A 121 58.10 -6.82 -1.15
C ARG A 121 58.58 -8.12 -0.55
#